data_AF-A0A3G2LEI5-F1
#
_entry.id   AF-A0A3G2LEI5-F1
#
_cell.length_a   1.000
_cell.length_b   1.000
_cell.length_c   1.000
_cell.angle_alpha   90.00
_cell.angle_beta   90.00
_cell.angle_gamma   90.00
#
_symmetry.space_group_name_H-M   'P 1'
#
loop_
_entity.id
_entity.type
_entity.pdbx_description
1 polymer ?
#
loop_
_entity_poly.entity_id
_entity_poly.type
_entity_poly.pdbx_seq_one_letter_code
_entity_poly.pdbx_strand_id
1 'polypeptide(L)'
;MNFRFLSRTFSLHDYYFYVPKLCLGALGFWPLDTSEPNASNVWAWMNLIILTIGVFTEIHAGCSALRTDLELALDTLCPAGTSAVTLLKMALIYYYRKDLAWVLKRMRGFMYTRDVSINTVKEHIVRAHAVMAARLNFIPFVMGFITCTSYNLKPLLMTLILYVQGQEPMWKLPFNMTASALFHYSMPSFLLQAPYFPLTYIFTSYTGYITIFMYGGCDAFYFEFCSNIAALLELLQNDLKSIISFGEGLIKTFKFPSQSVQLATVAFGCDWLACNPRLRRYVLMIILRSHRAINMAVPFFAPSLVTFTSILQTSVDHDPLGSKKSERCSNEQVEAKDGEEEVEKEKKRKKVEN
;
A
#
# COMPACT_ATOMS: atom_id res chain seq x y z
N MET A 1 -14.06 -3.06 -17.28
CA MET A 1 -12.61 -2.74 -17.35
C MET A 1 -11.86 -3.96 -17.86
N ASN A 2 -11.20 -3.87 -19.02
CA ASN A 2 -10.36 -4.96 -19.52
C ASN A 2 -9.04 -4.97 -18.74
N PHE A 3 -8.73 -6.03 -17.98
CA PHE A 3 -7.48 -6.21 -17.23
C PHE A 3 -6.25 -6.44 -18.12
N ARG A 4 -6.19 -5.78 -19.28
CA ARG A 4 -5.09 -5.89 -20.26
C ARG A 4 -3.75 -5.42 -19.69
N PHE A 5 -3.75 -4.62 -18.61
CA PHE A 5 -2.54 -4.26 -17.86
C PHE A 5 -1.92 -5.46 -17.09
N LEU A 6 -2.59 -6.61 -17.00
CA LEU A 6 -1.96 -7.85 -16.50
C LEU A 6 -1.24 -8.60 -17.63
N SER A 7 -1.52 -8.26 -18.89
CA SER A 7 -0.95 -8.89 -20.08
C SER A 7 0.37 -8.23 -20.49
N ARG A 8 1.34 -9.06 -20.88
CA ARG A 8 2.65 -8.61 -21.39
C ARG A 8 2.59 -7.82 -22.70
N THR A 9 1.41 -7.74 -23.34
CA THR A 9 1.19 -7.08 -24.63
C THR A 9 0.81 -5.60 -24.54
N PHE A 10 0.66 -5.06 -23.33
CA PHE A 10 0.30 -3.65 -23.12
C PHE A 10 1.52 -2.72 -23.31
N SER A 11 1.28 -1.51 -23.82
CA SER A 11 2.37 -0.61 -24.20
C SER A 11 3.16 -0.15 -22.97
N LEU A 12 4.49 -0.10 -23.09
CA LEU A 12 5.36 0.24 -21.95
C LEU A 12 5.09 1.66 -21.44
N HIS A 13 4.72 2.59 -22.32
CA HIS A 13 4.40 3.96 -21.98
C HIS A 13 3.12 4.07 -21.13
N ASP A 14 2.15 3.19 -21.37
CA ASP A 14 0.88 3.20 -20.64
C ASP A 14 0.97 2.51 -19.28
N TYR A 15 2.01 1.71 -19.04
CA TYR A 15 2.30 1.14 -17.72
C TYR A 15 2.81 2.18 -16.71
N TYR A 16 3.31 3.32 -17.18
CA TYR A 16 3.93 4.33 -16.32
C TYR A 16 2.96 4.88 -15.27
N PHE A 17 3.13 4.47 -14.02
CA PHE A 17 2.26 4.85 -12.90
C PHE A 17 0.80 4.51 -13.14
N TYR A 18 0.50 3.34 -13.71
CA TYR A 18 -0.86 2.99 -14.09
C TYR A 18 -1.85 3.02 -12.92
N VAL A 19 -1.55 2.30 -11.82
CA VAL A 19 -2.43 2.23 -10.64
C VAL A 19 -2.52 3.60 -9.94
N PRO A 20 -1.40 4.29 -9.66
CA PRO A 20 -1.44 5.63 -9.09
C PRO A 20 -2.21 6.64 -9.95
N LYS A 21 -2.04 6.58 -11.28
CA LYS A 21 -2.77 7.44 -12.23
C LYS A 21 -4.26 7.17 -12.22
N LEU A 22 -4.67 5.90 -12.17
CA LEU A 22 -6.08 5.53 -12.06
C LEU A 22 -6.68 6.07 -10.76
N CYS A 23 -6.03 5.79 -9.63
CA CYS A 23 -6.55 6.12 -8.31
C CYS A 23 -6.54 7.63 -8.03
N LEU A 24 -5.40 8.31 -8.23
CA LEU A 24 -5.30 9.76 -8.04
C LEU A 24 -6.05 10.53 -9.12
N GLY A 25 -6.15 9.99 -10.34
CA GLY A 25 -6.96 10.57 -11.42
C GLY A 25 -8.45 10.56 -11.08
N ALA A 26 -8.96 9.43 -10.56
CA ALA A 26 -10.35 9.34 -10.11
C ALA A 26 -10.71 10.32 -8.98
N LEU A 27 -9.73 10.68 -8.14
CA LEU A 27 -9.90 11.68 -7.08
C LEU A 27 -9.57 13.12 -7.51
N GLY A 28 -9.04 13.33 -8.73
CA GLY A 28 -8.64 14.66 -9.22
C GLY A 28 -7.26 15.15 -8.77
N PHE A 29 -6.47 14.33 -8.08
CA PHE A 29 -5.15 14.69 -7.54
C PHE A 29 -3.98 14.36 -8.47
N TRP A 30 -4.22 13.75 -9.64
CA TRP A 30 -3.14 13.36 -10.54
C TRP A 30 -2.35 14.60 -11.04
N PRO A 31 -1.01 14.65 -10.87
CA PRO A 31 -0.19 15.84 -11.16
C PRO A 31 0.08 16.08 -12.64
N LEU A 32 -0.02 15.05 -13.49
CA LEU A 32 0.28 15.15 -14.93
C LEU A 32 -0.98 15.35 -15.80
N ASP A 33 -2.16 15.52 -15.18
CA ASP A 33 -3.37 15.72 -15.96
C ASP A 33 -3.42 17.14 -16.51
N THR A 34 -3.40 17.26 -17.85
CA THR A 34 -3.38 18.53 -18.57
C THR A 34 -4.73 18.89 -19.16
N SER A 35 -5.71 17.99 -19.13
CA SER A 35 -6.89 18.16 -19.99
C SER A 35 -7.85 19.23 -19.48
N GLU A 36 -8.07 19.37 -18.16
CA GLU A 36 -8.85 20.46 -17.56
C GLU A 36 -8.42 20.73 -16.11
N PRO A 37 -7.51 21.70 -15.86
CA PRO A 37 -6.98 21.95 -14.51
C PRO A 37 -8.07 22.44 -13.55
N ASN A 38 -9.08 23.15 -14.03
CA ASN A 38 -10.12 23.74 -13.19
C ASN A 38 -11.12 22.69 -12.70
N ALA A 39 -11.62 21.81 -13.57
CA ALA A 39 -12.57 20.76 -13.19
C ALA A 39 -11.94 19.73 -12.25
N SER A 40 -10.71 19.30 -12.54
CA SER A 40 -9.97 18.37 -11.68
C SER A 40 -9.65 18.99 -10.30
N ASN A 41 -9.35 20.29 -10.24
CA ASN A 41 -9.15 20.99 -8.97
C ASN A 41 -10.43 21.07 -8.14
N VAL A 42 -11.57 21.42 -8.75
CA VAL A 42 -12.86 21.45 -8.04
C VAL A 42 -13.19 20.06 -7.49
N TRP A 43 -13.00 19.01 -8.30
CA TRP A 43 -13.24 17.63 -7.88
C TRP A 43 -12.32 17.20 -6.72
N ALA A 44 -11.04 17.57 -6.76
CA ALA A 44 -10.10 17.30 -5.68
C ALA A 44 -10.52 18.00 -4.37
N TRP A 45 -10.93 19.28 -4.45
CA TRP A 45 -11.43 20.04 -3.30
C TRP A 45 -12.71 19.43 -2.72
N MET A 46 -13.65 19.00 -3.57
CA MET A 46 -14.87 18.32 -3.13
C MET A 46 -14.53 17.05 -2.33
N ASN A 47 -13.66 16.19 -2.86
CA ASN A 47 -13.23 14.97 -2.15
C ASN A 47 -12.51 15.27 -0.83
N LEU A 48 -11.68 16.32 -0.79
CA LEU A 48 -10.97 16.75 0.41
C LEU A 48 -11.95 17.24 1.49
N ILE A 49 -12.96 18.04 1.12
CA ILE A 49 -13.99 18.53 2.04
C ILE A 49 -14.83 17.37 2.58
N ILE A 50 -15.26 16.46 1.71
CA ILE A 50 -16.06 15.28 2.09
C ILE A 50 -15.30 14.43 3.11
N LEU A 51 -14.03 14.11 2.84
CA LEU A 51 -13.22 13.32 3.77
C LEU A 51 -12.97 14.08 5.07
N THR A 52 -12.74 15.40 5.01
CA THR A 52 -12.55 16.25 6.21
C THR A 52 -13.76 16.14 7.14
N ILE A 53 -14.97 16.30 6.60
CA ILE A 53 -16.21 16.15 7.37
C ILE A 53 -16.29 14.76 8.00
N GLY A 54 -16.04 13.70 7.21
CA GLY A 54 -16.02 12.32 7.71
C GLY A 54 -15.06 12.12 8.88
N VAL A 55 -13.80 12.54 8.74
CA VAL A 55 -12.76 12.43 9.79
C VAL A 55 -13.18 13.15 11.07
N PHE A 56 -13.66 14.40 10.97
CA PHE A 56 -14.09 15.14 12.14
C PHE A 56 -15.25 14.45 12.87
N THR A 57 -16.23 13.93 12.12
CA THR A 57 -17.37 13.21 12.72
C THR A 57 -16.96 11.90 13.38
N GLU A 58 -16.02 11.14 12.79
CA GLU A 58 -15.53 9.87 13.33
C GLU A 58 -14.68 10.08 14.58
N ILE A 59 -13.75 11.03 14.56
CA ILE A 59 -12.92 11.36 15.74
C ILE A 59 -13.80 11.80 16.90
N HIS A 60 -14.77 12.67 16.63
CA HIS A 60 -15.69 13.13 17.65
C HIS A 60 -16.51 11.98 18.25
N ALA A 61 -17.01 11.08 17.40
CA ALA A 61 -17.76 9.90 17.84
C ALA A 61 -16.91 8.96 18.70
N GLY A 62 -15.69 8.68 18.26
CA GLY A 62 -14.72 7.88 19.01
C GLY A 62 -14.38 8.49 20.37
N CYS A 63 -14.13 9.81 20.42
CA CYS A 63 -13.87 10.52 21.68
C CYS A 63 -15.09 10.54 22.62
N SER A 64 -16.29 10.64 22.07
CA SER A 64 -17.53 10.59 22.88
C SER A 64 -17.76 9.18 23.43
N ALA A 65 -17.57 8.15 22.61
CA ALA A 65 -17.71 6.75 23.01
C ALA A 65 -16.66 6.33 24.04
N LEU A 66 -15.48 6.96 24.05
CA LEU A 66 -14.40 6.68 25.00
C LEU A 66 -14.82 6.84 26.46
N ARG A 67 -15.86 7.65 26.73
CA ARG A 67 -16.41 7.86 28.08
C ARG A 67 -17.43 6.80 28.50
N THR A 68 -18.01 6.07 27.55
CA THR A 68 -19.14 5.16 27.79
C THR A 68 -18.77 3.71 27.55
N ASP A 69 -18.07 3.42 26.45
CA ASP A 69 -17.75 2.08 25.98
C ASP A 69 -16.42 2.08 25.22
N LEU A 70 -15.41 1.44 25.81
CA LEU A 70 -14.06 1.39 25.27
C LEU A 70 -13.99 0.58 23.97
N GLU A 71 -14.76 -0.52 23.86
CA GLU A 71 -14.74 -1.37 22.68
C GLU A 71 -15.30 -0.61 21.47
N LEU A 72 -16.45 0.03 21.65
CA LEU A 72 -17.05 0.90 20.65
C LEU A 72 -16.13 2.08 20.28
N ALA A 73 -15.43 2.66 21.25
CA ALA A 73 -14.50 3.75 21.01
C ALA A 73 -13.32 3.31 20.13
N LEU A 74 -12.72 2.15 20.41
CA LEU A 74 -11.60 1.60 19.63
C LEU A 74 -12.03 1.24 18.20
N ASP A 75 -13.20 0.61 18.06
CA ASP A 75 -13.78 0.28 16.74
C ASP A 75 -14.04 1.53 15.89
N THR A 76 -14.28 2.68 16.53
CA THR A 76 -14.56 3.95 15.84
C THR A 76 -13.29 4.77 15.59
N LEU A 77 -12.34 4.77 16.54
CA LEU A 77 -11.09 5.55 16.43
C LEU A 77 -10.09 4.94 15.45
N CYS A 78 -10.06 3.61 15.30
CA CYS A 78 -9.17 2.92 14.36
C CYS A 78 -9.38 3.37 12.89
N PRO A 79 -10.60 3.32 12.33
CA PRO A 79 -10.86 3.86 11.00
C PRO A 79 -10.67 5.39 10.94
N ALA A 80 -11.03 6.12 12.00
CA ALA A 80 -10.83 7.57 12.07
C ALA A 80 -9.36 7.98 11.91
N GLY A 81 -8.44 7.27 12.57
CA GLY A 81 -7.01 7.49 12.45
C GLY A 81 -6.50 7.24 11.02
N THR A 82 -6.98 6.18 10.38
CA THR A 82 -6.64 5.87 8.98
C THR A 82 -7.13 6.97 8.03
N SER A 83 -8.37 7.43 8.21
CA SER A 83 -8.96 8.54 7.45
C SER A 83 -8.21 9.87 7.68
N ALA A 84 -7.75 10.14 8.91
CA ALA A 84 -6.97 11.33 9.23
C ALA A 84 -5.58 11.35 8.56
N VAL A 85 -4.86 10.22 8.59
CA VAL A 85 -3.59 10.06 7.86
C VAL A 85 -3.82 10.23 6.36
N THR A 86 -4.93 9.72 5.84
CA THR A 86 -5.31 9.88 4.45
C THR A 86 -5.54 11.35 4.10
N LEU A 87 -6.28 12.09 4.92
CA LEU A 87 -6.50 13.53 4.73
C LEU A 87 -5.18 14.30 4.68
N LEU A 88 -4.22 13.96 5.54
CA LEU A 88 -2.87 14.52 5.50
C LEU A 88 -2.17 14.21 4.17
N LYS A 89 -2.24 12.96 3.67
CA LYS A 89 -1.69 12.59 2.36
C LYS A 89 -2.33 13.40 1.22
N MET A 90 -3.66 13.61 1.26
CA MET A 90 -4.36 14.43 0.25
C MET A 90 -3.82 15.87 0.24
N ALA A 91 -3.69 16.47 1.42
CA ALA A 91 -3.17 17.83 1.57
C ALA A 91 -1.72 17.95 1.08
N LEU A 92 -0.86 16.99 1.41
CA LEU A 92 0.54 16.98 0.98
C LEU A 92 0.69 16.80 -0.53
N ILE A 93 -0.07 15.88 -1.15
CA ILE A 93 -0.07 15.70 -2.61
C ILE A 93 -0.54 16.97 -3.32
N TYR A 94 -1.57 17.64 -2.78
CA TYR A 94 -2.04 18.89 -3.33
C TYR A 94 -0.99 20.00 -3.24
N TYR A 95 -0.35 20.16 -2.07
CA TYR A 95 0.67 21.17 -1.84
C TYR A 95 1.91 20.97 -2.72
N TYR A 96 2.44 19.75 -2.78
CA TYR A 96 3.64 19.41 -3.56
C TYR A 96 3.35 19.00 -5.02
N ARG A 97 2.14 19.25 -5.53
CA ARG A 97 1.69 18.77 -6.85
C ARG A 97 2.62 19.17 -8.00
N LYS A 98 3.15 20.40 -7.96
CA LYS A 98 4.06 20.93 -9.00
C LYS A 98 5.41 20.21 -9.00
N ASP A 99 5.97 20.00 -7.82
CA ASP A 99 7.25 19.30 -7.66
C ASP A 99 7.09 17.83 -8.06
N LEU A 100 5.98 17.20 -7.68
CA LEU A 100 5.64 15.85 -8.08
C LEU A 100 5.53 15.71 -9.62
N ALA A 101 4.86 16.66 -10.27
CA ALA A 101 4.78 16.70 -11.73
C ALA A 101 6.16 16.83 -12.39
N TRP A 102 7.05 17.65 -11.82
CA TRP A 102 8.41 17.82 -12.31
C TRP A 102 9.24 16.54 -12.18
N VAL A 103 9.21 15.90 -11.00
CA VAL A 103 9.90 14.63 -10.76
C VAL A 103 9.41 13.54 -11.72
N LEU A 104 8.10 13.44 -11.92
CA LEU A 104 7.53 12.43 -12.82
C LEU A 104 7.87 12.69 -14.29
N LYS A 105 7.90 13.94 -14.74
CA LYS A 105 8.37 14.26 -16.09
C LYS A 105 9.84 13.89 -16.26
N ARG A 106 10.67 14.20 -15.26
CA ARG A 106 12.10 13.91 -15.30
C ARG A 106 12.38 12.41 -15.32
N MET A 107 11.70 11.64 -14.48
CA MET A 107 11.87 10.18 -14.43
C MET A 107 11.36 9.50 -15.69
N ARG A 108 10.22 9.95 -16.26
CA ARG A 108 9.76 9.49 -17.58
C ARG A 108 10.83 9.74 -18.66
N GLY A 109 11.45 10.91 -18.64
CA GLY A 109 12.53 11.25 -19.56
C GLY A 109 13.70 10.26 -19.51
N PHE A 110 14.10 9.82 -18.31
CA PHE A 110 15.18 8.83 -18.17
C PHE A 110 14.74 7.41 -18.58
N MET A 111 13.55 6.97 -18.15
CA MET A 111 13.05 5.62 -18.39
C MET A 111 12.74 5.33 -19.86
N TYR A 112 12.26 6.32 -20.59
CA TYR A 112 11.86 6.18 -22.00
C TYR A 112 12.82 6.91 -22.95
N THR A 113 14.10 7.02 -22.56
CA THR A 113 15.14 7.51 -23.46
C THR A 113 15.20 6.62 -24.71
N ARG A 114 15.52 7.21 -25.87
CA ARG A 114 15.61 6.53 -27.18
C ARG A 114 16.42 5.23 -27.12
N ASP A 115 17.50 5.18 -26.33
CA ASP A 115 18.36 4.01 -26.18
C ASP A 115 17.66 2.78 -25.55
N VAL A 116 16.64 3.00 -24.71
CA VAL A 116 15.86 1.92 -24.10
C VAL A 116 14.91 1.29 -25.12
N SER A 117 14.34 2.09 -26.02
CA SER A 117 13.45 1.60 -27.08
C SER A 117 14.16 0.77 -28.16
N ILE A 118 15.47 0.96 -28.32
CA ILE A 118 16.27 0.25 -29.32
C ILE A 118 16.85 -1.05 -28.74
N ASN A 119 17.18 -1.08 -27.45
CA ASN A 119 17.81 -2.23 -26.82
C ASN A 119 16.78 -3.12 -26.10
N THR A 120 16.54 -4.31 -26.67
CA THR A 120 15.55 -5.29 -26.17
C THR A 120 15.83 -5.74 -24.73
N VAL A 121 17.10 -5.78 -24.29
CA VAL A 121 17.47 -6.13 -22.92
C VAL A 121 17.02 -5.04 -21.95
N LYS A 122 17.24 -3.77 -22.30
CA LYS A 122 16.84 -2.62 -21.48
C LYS A 122 15.31 -2.51 -21.40
N GLU A 123 14.62 -2.70 -22.53
CA GLU A 123 13.17 -2.72 -22.56
C GLU A 123 12.60 -3.83 -21.67
N HIS A 124 13.21 -5.02 -21.69
CA HIS A 124 12.78 -6.14 -20.85
C HIS A 124 12.93 -5.84 -19.35
N ILE A 125 14.05 -5.24 -18.93
CA ILE A 125 14.29 -4.84 -17.53
C ILE A 125 13.20 -3.85 -17.08
N VAL A 126 12.99 -2.78 -17.83
CA VAL A 126 11.98 -1.76 -17.50
C VAL A 126 10.58 -2.38 -17.45
N ARG A 127 10.23 -3.24 -18.42
CA ARG A 127 8.93 -3.92 -18.44
C ARG A 127 8.75 -4.84 -17.23
N ALA A 128 9.78 -5.58 -16.84
CA ALA A 128 9.70 -6.48 -15.70
C ALA A 128 9.37 -5.72 -14.41
N HIS A 129 10.09 -4.62 -14.13
CA HIS A 129 9.85 -3.77 -12.96
C HIS A 129 8.50 -3.06 -13.00
N ALA A 130 8.07 -2.57 -14.16
CA ALA A 130 6.78 -1.91 -14.33
C ALA A 130 5.60 -2.88 -14.12
N VAL A 131 5.67 -4.09 -14.70
CA VAL A 131 4.62 -5.11 -14.51
C VAL A 131 4.58 -5.62 -13.07
N MET A 132 5.74 -5.82 -12.45
CA MET A 132 5.83 -6.18 -11.03
C MET A 132 5.19 -5.10 -10.15
N ALA A 133 5.54 -3.83 -10.38
CA ALA A 133 4.97 -2.70 -9.64
C ALA A 133 3.45 -2.62 -9.80
N ALA A 134 2.96 -2.68 -11.04
CA ALA A 134 1.53 -2.63 -11.32
C ALA A 134 0.76 -3.77 -10.63
N ARG A 135 1.28 -4.99 -10.65
CA ARG A 135 0.63 -6.15 -10.00
C ARG A 135 0.63 -6.04 -8.48
N LEU A 136 1.78 -5.74 -7.89
CA LEU A 136 1.91 -5.62 -6.44
C LEU A 136 1.10 -4.45 -5.88
N ASN A 137 0.91 -3.37 -6.65
CA ASN A 137 0.06 -2.25 -6.26
C ASN A 137 -1.43 -2.53 -6.48
N PHE A 138 -1.78 -3.29 -7.52
CA PHE A 138 -3.18 -3.57 -7.84
C PHE A 138 -3.84 -4.54 -6.86
N ILE A 139 -3.11 -5.54 -6.36
CA ILE A 139 -3.61 -6.50 -5.37
C ILE A 139 -4.15 -5.81 -4.10
N PRO A 140 -3.38 -4.99 -3.37
CA PRO A 140 -3.85 -4.35 -2.15
C PRO A 140 -4.96 -3.33 -2.43
N PHE A 141 -4.99 -2.69 -3.60
CA PHE A 141 -6.09 -1.85 -4.02
C PHE A 141 -7.41 -2.65 -4.13
N VAL A 142 -7.38 -3.79 -4.81
CA VAL A 142 -8.57 -4.67 -4.93
C VAL A 142 -8.98 -5.23 -3.58
N MET A 143 -8.02 -5.68 -2.76
CA MET A 143 -8.32 -6.17 -1.42
C MET A 143 -8.96 -5.07 -0.57
N GLY A 144 -8.42 -3.84 -0.59
CA GLY A 144 -9.01 -2.69 0.11
C GLY A 144 -10.44 -2.39 -0.37
N PHE A 145 -10.67 -2.43 -1.69
CA PHE A 145 -12.00 -2.24 -2.27
C PHE A 145 -13.00 -3.30 -1.76
N ILE A 146 -12.63 -4.58 -1.80
CA ILE A 146 -13.45 -5.69 -1.29
C ILE A 146 -13.73 -5.49 0.21
N THR A 147 -12.70 -5.20 1.00
CA THR A 147 -12.84 -4.96 2.44
C THR A 147 -13.85 -3.85 2.73
N CYS A 148 -13.75 -2.70 2.06
CA CYS A 148 -14.71 -1.61 2.27
C CYS A 148 -16.13 -1.97 1.80
N THR A 149 -16.27 -2.67 0.67
CA THR A 149 -17.58 -3.19 0.26
C THR A 149 -18.16 -4.14 1.31
N SER A 150 -17.35 -5.01 1.93
CA SER A 150 -17.79 -5.89 3.02
C SER A 150 -18.20 -5.09 4.27
N TYR A 151 -17.46 -4.05 4.65
CA TYR A 151 -17.86 -3.15 5.75
C TYR A 151 -19.19 -2.46 5.46
N ASN A 152 -19.40 -2.00 4.22
CA ASN A 152 -20.66 -1.40 3.78
C ASN A 152 -21.79 -2.43 3.60
N LEU A 153 -21.51 -3.73 3.53
CA LEU A 153 -22.54 -4.75 3.37
C LEU A 153 -23.00 -5.31 4.73
N LYS A 154 -22.10 -5.35 5.73
CA LYS A 154 -22.38 -5.87 7.08
C LYS A 154 -23.64 -5.29 7.74
N PRO A 155 -23.84 -3.96 7.86
CA PRO A 155 -25.04 -3.42 8.50
C PRO A 155 -26.31 -3.65 7.67
N LEU A 156 -26.22 -3.69 6.34
CA LEU A 156 -27.35 -4.00 5.46
C LEU A 156 -27.81 -5.45 5.62
N LEU A 157 -26.86 -6.40 5.68
CA LEU A 157 -27.17 -7.81 5.93
C LEU A 157 -27.77 -8.01 7.32
N MET A 158 -27.23 -7.34 8.35
CA MET A 158 -27.78 -7.41 9.70
C MET A 158 -29.24 -6.90 9.73
N THR A 159 -29.51 -5.78 9.06
CA THR A 159 -30.86 -5.21 8.96
C THR A 159 -31.81 -6.14 8.20
N LEU A 160 -31.35 -6.76 7.11
CA LEU A 160 -32.12 -7.73 6.33
C LEU A 160 -32.49 -8.96 7.18
N ILE A 161 -31.54 -9.50 7.96
CA ILE A 161 -31.77 -10.65 8.83
C ILE A 161 -32.79 -10.31 9.91
N LEU A 162 -32.65 -9.17 10.58
CA LEU A 162 -33.59 -8.72 11.62
C LEU A 162 -35.00 -8.50 11.05
N TYR A 163 -35.09 -7.94 9.85
CA TYR A 163 -36.36 -7.77 9.14
C TYR A 163 -37.03 -9.10 8.82
N VAL A 164 -36.28 -10.10 8.33
CA VAL A 164 -36.79 -11.45 8.07
C VAL A 164 -37.23 -12.17 9.36
N GLN A 165 -36.58 -11.86 10.49
CA GLN A 165 -36.95 -12.38 11.82
C GLN A 165 -38.15 -11.66 12.45
N GLY A 166 -38.74 -10.66 11.78
CA GLY A 166 -39.86 -9.88 12.30
C GLY A 166 -39.49 -8.93 13.44
N GLN A 167 -38.20 -8.65 13.64
CA GLN A 167 -37.72 -7.64 14.60
C GLN A 167 -37.65 -6.26 13.93
N GLU A 168 -37.72 -5.20 14.74
CA GLU A 168 -37.60 -3.84 14.22
C GLU A 168 -36.21 -3.62 13.57
N PRO A 169 -36.15 -3.09 12.34
CA PRO A 169 -34.89 -2.89 11.64
C PRO A 169 -34.01 -1.87 12.37
N MET A 170 -32.84 -2.32 12.82
CA MET A 170 -31.86 -1.45 13.46
C MET A 170 -30.97 -0.77 12.41
N TRP A 171 -31.29 0.48 12.09
CA TRP A 171 -30.55 1.28 11.11
C TRP A 171 -29.19 1.72 11.65
N LYS A 172 -28.13 0.98 11.30
CA LYS A 172 -26.73 1.32 11.61
C LYS A 172 -25.98 1.79 10.37
N LEU A 173 -25.13 2.80 10.56
CA LEU A 173 -24.17 3.23 9.54
C LEU A 173 -22.94 2.30 9.52
N PRO A 174 -22.24 2.21 8.38
CA PRO A 174 -21.03 1.37 8.26
C PRO A 174 -19.87 1.89 9.10
N PHE A 175 -19.82 3.21 9.32
CA PHE A 175 -18.90 3.88 10.23
C PHE A 175 -19.74 4.58 11.31
N ASN A 176 -19.35 4.41 12.58
CA ASN A 176 -20.06 5.00 13.72
C ASN A 176 -19.81 6.51 13.76
N MET A 177 -20.58 7.25 12.97
CA MET A 177 -20.62 8.70 13.05
C MET A 177 -21.75 9.09 14.00
N THR A 178 -21.43 9.42 15.25
CA THR A 178 -22.44 9.83 16.24
C THR A 178 -22.91 11.25 15.93
N ALA A 179 -24.23 11.41 15.82
CA ALA A 179 -24.92 12.68 15.94
C ALA A 179 -24.82 13.16 17.40
N SER A 180 -23.89 14.07 17.69
CA SER A 180 -23.87 14.75 18.99
C SER A 180 -24.02 16.25 18.78
N ALA A 181 -24.95 16.80 19.57
CA ALA A 181 -25.60 18.10 19.43
C ALA A 181 -24.71 19.31 19.76
N LEU A 182 -23.41 19.12 20.02
CA LEU A 182 -22.55 20.18 20.54
C LEU A 182 -21.83 21.02 19.47
N PHE A 183 -21.83 20.58 18.21
CA PHE A 183 -21.31 21.36 17.09
C PHE A 183 -22.40 21.50 16.03
N HIS A 184 -22.68 22.74 15.63
CA HIS A 184 -23.67 23.15 14.61
C HIS A 184 -23.42 22.54 13.21
N TYR A 185 -22.44 21.64 13.07
CA TYR A 185 -21.94 21.03 11.84
C TYR A 185 -22.04 19.49 11.79
N SER A 186 -22.50 18.82 12.85
CA SER A 186 -22.63 17.35 12.88
C SER A 186 -24.04 16.90 12.46
N MET A 187 -24.11 15.79 11.71
CA MET A 187 -25.32 15.18 11.13
C MET A 187 -26.53 15.25 12.09
N PRO A 188 -27.50 16.14 11.84
CA PRO A 188 -28.66 16.31 12.73
C PRO A 188 -29.54 15.05 12.72
N SER A 189 -30.23 14.77 13.81
CA SER A 189 -31.00 13.52 14.01
C SER A 189 -32.03 13.24 12.91
N PHE A 190 -32.49 14.28 12.19
CA PHE A 190 -33.39 14.12 11.03
C PHE A 190 -32.72 13.44 9.82
N LEU A 191 -31.39 13.56 9.66
CA LEU A 191 -30.62 12.93 8.58
C LEU A 191 -30.36 11.43 8.82
N LEU A 192 -30.54 10.98 10.06
CA LEU A 192 -30.49 9.56 10.46
C LEU A 192 -31.88 8.90 10.44
N GLN A 193 -32.94 9.69 10.27
CA GLN A 193 -34.31 9.21 10.16
C GLN A 193 -34.74 9.12 8.69
N ALA A 194 -35.77 8.31 8.43
CA ALA A 194 -36.40 8.30 7.12
C ALA A 194 -36.98 9.70 6.80
N PRO A 195 -36.83 10.23 5.57
CA PRO A 195 -36.36 9.57 4.34
C PRO A 195 -34.87 9.77 4.00
N TYR A 196 -34.09 10.50 4.80
CA TYR A 196 -32.74 10.95 4.43
C TYR A 196 -31.63 9.92 4.73
N PHE A 197 -31.94 8.87 5.49
CA PHE A 197 -31.00 7.81 5.85
C PHE A 197 -30.18 7.23 4.66
N PRO A 198 -30.75 6.93 3.48
CA PRO A 198 -29.97 6.41 2.35
C PRO A 198 -28.91 7.40 1.84
N LEU A 199 -29.18 8.70 1.89
CA LEU A 199 -28.20 9.72 1.47
C LEU A 199 -27.02 9.78 2.44
N THR A 200 -27.31 9.75 3.74
CA THR A 200 -26.29 9.68 4.79
C THR A 200 -25.46 8.41 4.62
N TYR A 201 -26.11 7.27 4.34
CA TYR A 201 -25.44 5.99 4.10
C TYR A 201 -24.49 6.02 2.90
N ILE A 202 -24.94 6.60 1.77
CA ILE A 202 -24.12 6.76 0.57
C ILE A 202 -22.94 7.69 0.86
N PHE A 203 -23.19 8.80 1.56
CA PHE A 203 -22.14 9.75 1.96
C PHE A 203 -21.06 9.07 2.81
N THR A 204 -21.44 8.35 3.87
CA THR A 204 -20.49 7.65 4.74
C THR A 204 -19.77 6.54 3.98
N SER A 205 -20.47 5.78 3.13
CA SER A 205 -19.85 4.74 2.30
C SER A 205 -18.81 5.34 1.35
N TYR A 206 -19.11 6.51 0.77
CA TYR A 206 -18.24 7.21 -0.16
C TYR A 206 -16.94 7.69 0.52
N THR A 207 -17.00 8.19 1.76
CA THR A 207 -15.80 8.58 2.50
C THR A 207 -14.80 7.41 2.65
N GLY A 208 -15.29 6.19 2.90
CA GLY A 208 -14.46 4.98 2.92
C GLY A 208 -13.80 4.68 1.58
N TYR A 209 -14.51 4.87 0.46
CA TYR A 209 -13.92 4.71 -0.87
C TYR A 209 -12.86 5.76 -1.19
N ILE A 210 -13.04 7.02 -0.79
CA ILE A 210 -12.00 8.06 -0.94
C ILE A 210 -10.70 7.58 -0.27
N THR A 211 -10.80 7.01 0.93
CA THR A 211 -9.65 6.47 1.67
C THR A 211 -8.93 5.36 0.90
N ILE A 212 -9.65 4.40 0.33
CA ILE A 212 -9.05 3.32 -0.47
C ILE A 212 -8.36 3.86 -1.72
N PHE A 213 -9.01 4.79 -2.43
CA PHE A 213 -8.44 5.37 -3.64
C PHE A 213 -7.19 6.20 -3.32
N MET A 214 -7.18 6.92 -2.21
CA MET A 214 -5.99 7.69 -1.81
C MET A 214 -4.86 6.77 -1.33
N TYR A 215 -5.17 5.69 -0.62
CA TYR A 215 -4.23 4.61 -0.28
C TYR A 215 -3.62 3.97 -1.55
N GLY A 216 -4.46 3.48 -2.46
CA GLY A 216 -4.04 2.88 -3.73
C GLY A 216 -3.41 3.88 -4.70
N GLY A 217 -3.56 5.18 -4.46
CA GLY A 217 -2.91 6.25 -5.19
C GLY A 217 -1.51 6.56 -4.65
N CYS A 218 -1.45 7.02 -3.40
CA CYS A 218 -0.23 7.52 -2.76
C CYS A 218 0.77 6.41 -2.40
N ASP A 219 0.29 5.29 -1.85
CA ASP A 219 1.20 4.25 -1.36
C ASP A 219 1.73 3.41 -2.54
N ALA A 220 0.85 3.14 -3.52
CA ALA A 220 1.26 2.59 -4.80
C ALA A 220 2.24 3.51 -5.55
N PHE A 221 2.02 4.83 -5.49
CA PHE A 221 2.92 5.81 -6.10
C PHE A 221 4.32 5.68 -5.52
N TYR A 222 4.44 5.62 -4.20
CA TYR A 222 5.73 5.46 -3.53
C TYR A 222 6.42 4.15 -3.93
N PHE A 223 5.70 3.03 -3.92
CA PHE A 223 6.26 1.74 -4.31
C PHE A 223 6.73 1.73 -5.78
N GLU A 224 5.91 2.28 -6.67
CA GLU A 224 6.24 2.33 -8.10
C GLU A 224 7.39 3.29 -8.40
N PHE A 225 7.50 4.39 -7.64
CA PHE A 225 8.67 5.26 -7.69
C PHE A 225 9.95 4.50 -7.31
N CYS A 226 9.94 3.76 -6.21
CA CYS A 226 11.07 2.92 -5.81
C CYS A 226 11.43 1.87 -6.88
N SER A 227 10.43 1.20 -7.45
CA SER A 227 10.61 0.19 -8.51
C SER A 227 11.25 0.81 -9.76
N ASN A 228 10.81 2.00 -10.18
CA ASN A 228 11.39 2.70 -11.32
C ASN A 228 12.85 3.15 -11.06
N ILE A 229 13.16 3.62 -9.85
CA ILE A 229 14.55 3.93 -9.48
C ILE A 229 15.43 2.67 -9.49
N ALA A 230 14.91 1.54 -8.98
CA ALA A 230 15.62 0.26 -9.05
C ALA A 230 15.89 -0.17 -10.49
N ALA A 231 14.90 -0.01 -11.39
CA ALA A 231 15.06 -0.28 -12.81
C ALA A 231 16.15 0.62 -13.45
N LEU A 232 16.17 1.92 -13.15
CA LEU A 232 17.21 2.83 -13.65
C LEU A 232 18.61 2.44 -13.18
N LEU A 233 18.76 1.99 -11.93
CA LEU A 233 20.03 1.49 -11.41
C LEU A 233 20.48 0.20 -12.11
N GLU A 234 19.55 -0.70 -12.41
CA GLU A 234 19.84 -1.93 -13.16
C GLU A 234 20.22 -1.64 -14.62
N LEU A 235 19.57 -0.67 -15.26
CA LEU A 235 19.96 -0.18 -16.57
C LEU A 235 21.39 0.40 -16.56
N LEU A 236 21.73 1.19 -15.54
CA LEU A 236 23.07 1.75 -15.37
C LEU A 236 24.13 0.66 -15.19
N GLN A 237 23.82 -0.40 -14.45
CA GLN A 237 24.71 -1.56 -14.31
C GLN A 237 24.95 -2.26 -15.66
N ASN A 238 23.90 -2.42 -16.47
CA ASN A 238 24.01 -3.04 -17.79
C ASN A 238 24.83 -2.16 -18.76
N ASP A 239 24.68 -0.84 -18.67
CA ASP A 239 25.47 0.11 -19.46
C ASP A 239 26.94 0.09 -19.07
N LEU A 240 27.24 0.04 -17.77
CA LEU A 240 28.61 -0.08 -17.29
C LEU A 240 29.28 -1.36 -17.80
N LYS A 241 28.57 -2.49 -17.77
CA LYS A 241 29.06 -3.77 -18.32
C LYS A 241 29.33 -3.68 -19.81
N SER A 242 28.42 -3.09 -20.59
CA SER A 242 28.59 -2.98 -22.04
C SER A 242 29.76 -2.08 -22.43
N ILE A 243 29.94 -0.93 -21.76
CA ILE A 243 31.05 0.00 -21.99
C ILE A 243 32.39 -0.68 -21.69
N ILE A 244 32.48 -1.43 -20.59
CA ILE A 244 33.71 -2.12 -20.22
C ILE A 244 33.99 -3.28 -21.18
N SER A 245 32.98 -4.07 -21.55
CA SER A 245 33.13 -5.15 -22.55
C SER A 245 33.45 -4.65 -23.96
N PHE A 246 33.11 -3.41 -24.30
CA PHE A 246 33.50 -2.80 -25.58
C PHE A 246 34.96 -2.37 -25.57
N GLY A 247 35.51 -2.05 -24.39
CA GLY A 247 36.92 -1.72 -24.20
C GLY A 247 37.87 -2.91 -24.34
N GLU A 248 37.38 -4.14 -24.20
CA GLU A 248 38.18 -5.37 -24.27
C GLU A 248 37.48 -6.45 -25.11
N GLY A 249 38.13 -6.95 -26.16
CA GLY A 249 37.59 -7.99 -27.05
C GLY A 249 37.34 -9.37 -26.42
N LEU A 250 37.27 -9.49 -25.10
CA LEU A 250 37.04 -10.76 -24.40
C LEU A 250 36.64 -10.44 -22.95
N ILE A 251 35.49 -10.93 -22.45
CA ILE A 251 35.34 -11.46 -21.07
C ILE A 251 33.95 -12.10 -20.88
N LYS A 252 33.98 -13.23 -20.15
CA LYS A 252 32.88 -14.13 -19.80
C LYS A 252 31.80 -13.44 -18.94
N THR A 253 30.55 -13.73 -19.29
CA THR A 253 29.33 -13.28 -18.62
C THR A 253 29.23 -13.83 -17.18
N PHE A 254 29.44 -12.96 -16.19
CA PHE A 254 29.11 -13.24 -14.79
C PHE A 254 27.76 -12.60 -14.44
N LYS A 255 26.84 -13.41 -13.89
CA LYS A 255 25.49 -13.00 -13.48
C LYS A 255 25.54 -12.53 -12.03
N PHE A 256 25.16 -11.28 -11.77
CA PHE A 256 25.14 -10.69 -10.42
C PHE A 256 23.73 -10.18 -10.08
N PRO A 257 23.28 -10.25 -8.82
CA PRO A 257 22.01 -9.68 -8.36
C PRO A 257 22.04 -8.15 -8.24
N SER A 258 20.86 -7.54 -8.01
CA SER A 258 20.57 -6.10 -8.13
C SER A 258 20.31 -5.40 -6.78
N GLN A 259 20.99 -4.28 -6.49
CA GLN A 259 20.48 -3.00 -5.91
C GLN A 259 21.62 -2.15 -5.27
N SER A 260 21.60 -0.84 -5.56
CA SER A 260 22.53 0.28 -5.23
C SER A 260 23.94 -0.02 -4.67
N VAL A 261 24.09 -0.63 -3.49
CA VAL A 261 25.39 -1.07 -2.93
C VAL A 261 26.10 -2.04 -3.88
N GLN A 262 25.33 -2.86 -4.59
CA GLN A 262 25.84 -3.81 -5.57
C GLN A 262 26.34 -3.15 -6.86
N LEU A 263 26.05 -1.86 -7.10
CA LEU A 263 26.68 -1.12 -8.20
C LEU A 263 28.19 -1.01 -7.97
N ALA A 264 28.63 -0.81 -6.71
CA ALA A 264 30.05 -0.85 -6.35
C ALA A 264 30.64 -2.25 -6.59
N THR A 265 29.93 -3.31 -6.21
CA THR A 265 30.36 -4.70 -6.41
C THR A 265 30.47 -5.07 -7.89
N VAL A 266 29.48 -4.68 -8.71
CA VAL A 266 29.48 -4.90 -10.16
C VAL A 266 30.62 -4.11 -10.81
N ALA A 267 30.80 -2.84 -10.43
CA ALA A 267 31.89 -2.00 -10.94
C ALA A 267 33.27 -2.54 -10.56
N PHE A 268 33.42 -3.08 -9.34
CA PHE A 268 34.65 -3.71 -8.87
C PHE A 268 34.93 -5.06 -9.54
N GLY A 269 33.88 -5.85 -9.82
CA GLY A 269 33.98 -7.16 -10.46
C GLY A 269 34.26 -7.13 -11.96
N CYS A 270 34.28 -5.95 -12.58
CA CYS A 270 34.75 -5.76 -13.94
C CYS A 270 36.29 -5.67 -13.99
N ASP A 271 36.92 -5.95 -15.14
CA ASP A 271 38.39 -5.84 -15.29
C ASP A 271 38.85 -4.37 -15.49
N TRP A 272 38.41 -3.49 -14.58
CA TRP A 272 38.62 -2.04 -14.65
C TRP A 272 40.10 -1.62 -14.53
N LEU A 273 40.98 -2.55 -14.13
CA LEU A 273 42.43 -2.35 -14.09
C LEU A 273 43.07 -2.35 -15.48
N ALA A 274 42.51 -3.12 -16.40
CA ALA A 274 42.97 -3.21 -17.79
C ALA A 274 42.40 -2.09 -18.68
N CYS A 275 41.41 -1.36 -18.18
CA CYS A 275 40.81 -0.20 -18.83
C CYS A 275 41.76 1.01 -18.92
N ASN A 276 41.49 1.88 -19.91
CA ASN A 276 42.15 3.18 -20.08
C ASN A 276 42.13 4.02 -18.77
N PRO A 277 43.18 4.82 -18.47
CA PRO A 277 43.30 5.54 -17.20
C PRO A 277 42.18 6.56 -16.95
N ARG A 278 41.55 7.10 -18.01
CA ARG A 278 40.35 7.94 -17.89
C ARG A 278 39.13 7.14 -17.44
N LEU A 279 38.90 5.96 -18.03
CA LEU A 279 37.79 5.07 -17.67
C LEU A 279 37.94 4.53 -16.24
N ARG A 280 39.17 4.20 -15.85
CA ARG A 280 39.53 3.78 -14.49
C ARG A 280 39.11 4.80 -13.42
N ARG A 281 39.31 6.10 -13.68
CA ARG A 281 38.89 7.18 -12.77
C ARG A 281 37.36 7.27 -12.65
N TYR A 282 36.63 7.08 -13.74
CA TYR A 282 35.17 7.06 -13.70
C TYR A 282 34.63 5.89 -12.88
N VAL A 283 35.17 4.68 -13.08
CA VAL A 283 34.79 3.49 -12.32
C VAL A 283 35.06 3.68 -10.82
N LEU A 284 36.24 4.21 -10.46
CA LEU A 284 36.57 4.53 -9.06
C LEU A 284 35.59 5.53 -8.44
N MET A 285 35.20 6.57 -9.16
CA MET A 285 34.19 7.52 -8.68
C MET A 285 32.81 6.87 -8.50
N ILE A 286 32.42 5.97 -9.40
CA ILE A 286 31.15 5.21 -9.26
C ILE A 286 31.20 4.32 -8.02
N ILE A 287 32.29 3.58 -7.78
CA ILE A 287 32.47 2.73 -6.60
C ILE A 287 32.40 3.55 -5.31
N LEU A 288 33.16 4.65 -5.23
CA LEU A 288 33.20 5.53 -4.07
C LEU A 288 31.82 6.14 -3.74
N ARG A 289 31.03 6.50 -4.76
CA ARG A 289 29.68 7.05 -4.55
C ARG A 289 28.63 5.99 -4.27
N SER A 290 28.79 4.78 -4.79
CA SER A 290 27.84 3.67 -4.61
C SER A 290 28.01 2.96 -3.26
N HIS A 291 29.07 3.25 -2.52
CA HIS A 291 29.29 2.75 -1.16
C HIS A 291 28.25 3.24 -0.15
N ARG A 292 27.57 4.36 -0.44
CA ARG A 292 26.43 4.84 0.34
C ARG A 292 25.15 4.40 -0.37
N ALA A 293 24.37 3.54 0.28
CA ALA A 293 23.06 3.15 -0.21
C ALA A 293 22.19 4.39 -0.43
N ILE A 294 21.46 4.40 -1.55
CA ILE A 294 20.47 5.46 -1.80
C ILE A 294 19.29 5.19 -0.88
N ASN A 295 19.25 5.90 0.24
CA ASN A 295 18.15 5.84 1.19
C ASN A 295 17.26 7.06 0.99
N MET A 296 15.95 6.86 0.99
CA MET A 296 15.01 7.97 1.16
C MET A 296 15.07 8.42 2.61
N ALA A 297 15.61 9.62 2.82
CA ALA A 297 15.68 10.24 4.13
C ALA A 297 14.29 10.79 4.49
N VAL A 298 13.63 10.16 5.46
CA VAL A 298 12.54 10.76 6.22
C VAL A 298 13.14 11.18 7.56
N PRO A 299 12.79 12.36 8.12
CA PRO A 299 13.49 12.94 9.28
C PRO A 299 13.61 12.05 10.52
N PHE A 300 12.78 11.00 10.64
CA PHE A 300 12.74 10.15 11.83
C PHE A 300 13.21 8.70 11.58
N PHE A 301 12.98 8.13 10.38
CA PHE A 301 13.34 6.74 10.07
C PHE A 301 13.58 6.54 8.57
N ALA A 302 14.43 5.57 8.21
CA ALA A 302 14.52 5.09 6.84
C ALA A 302 13.50 3.94 6.63
N PRO A 303 12.63 3.99 5.62
CA PRO A 303 11.75 2.87 5.30
C PRO A 303 12.60 1.67 4.88
N SER A 304 12.57 0.61 5.68
CA SER A 304 13.34 -0.61 5.45
C SER A 304 12.59 -1.83 5.97
N LEU A 305 12.94 -3.03 5.49
CA LEU A 305 12.39 -4.28 6.02
C LEU A 305 12.66 -4.42 7.52
N VAL A 306 13.81 -3.91 7.99
CA VAL A 306 14.19 -3.90 9.41
C VAL A 306 13.24 -3.04 10.24
N THR A 307 12.86 -1.86 9.72
CA THR A 307 11.88 -0.98 10.36
C THR A 307 10.51 -1.67 10.42
N PHE A 308 10.10 -2.35 9.36
CA PHE A 308 8.84 -3.10 9.34
C PHE A 308 8.83 -4.27 10.34
N THR A 309 9.90 -5.06 10.41
CA THR A 309 10.00 -6.14 11.41
C THR A 309 10.01 -5.61 12.84
N SER A 310 10.63 -4.45 13.07
CA SER A 310 10.60 -3.81 14.38
C SER A 310 9.19 -3.37 14.77
N ILE A 311 8.42 -2.79 13.83
CA ILE A 311 7.01 -2.44 14.08
C ILE A 311 6.18 -3.69 14.41
N LEU A 312 6.34 -4.77 13.64
CA LEU A 312 5.64 -6.03 13.92
C LEU A 312 5.99 -6.60 15.29
N GLN A 313 7.27 -6.58 15.67
CA GLN A 313 7.71 -7.04 16.98
C GLN A 313 7.07 -6.21 18.10
N THR A 314 7.10 -4.88 17.99
CA THR A 314 6.46 -4.02 19.00
C THR A 314 4.94 -4.26 19.11
N SER A 315 4.26 -4.59 18.00
CA SER A 315 2.84 -4.91 18.04
C SER A 315 2.53 -6.24 18.73
N VAL A 316 3.41 -7.22 18.61
CA VAL A 316 3.29 -8.52 19.29
C VAL A 316 3.62 -8.39 20.78
N ASP A 317 4.66 -7.63 21.12
CA ASP A 317 5.12 -7.44 22.51
C ASP A 317 4.14 -6.61 23.35
N HIS A 318 3.34 -5.74 22.72
CA HIS A 318 2.30 -4.94 23.39
C HIS A 318 0.96 -5.66 23.61
N ASP A 319 0.82 -6.93 23.20
CA ASP A 319 -0.38 -7.74 23.45
C ASP A 319 -0.11 -8.87 24.49
N PRO A 320 -0.01 -8.53 25.80
CA PRO A 320 0.26 -9.51 26.85
C PRO A 320 -0.88 -10.53 27.07
N LEU A 321 -2.05 -10.35 26.43
CA LEU A 321 -3.18 -11.27 26.47
C LEU A 321 -3.12 -12.34 25.36
N GLY A 322 -2.48 -12.07 24.23
CA GLY A 322 -2.23 -13.05 23.16
C GLY A 322 -1.28 -14.18 23.59
N SER A 323 -0.25 -13.85 24.38
CA SER A 323 0.70 -14.84 24.93
C SER A 323 0.03 -15.86 25.85
N LYS A 324 -0.88 -15.43 26.73
CA LYS A 324 -1.61 -16.33 27.63
C LYS A 324 -2.64 -17.23 26.92
N LYS A 325 -3.18 -16.80 25.78
CA LYS A 325 -4.13 -17.59 24.99
C LYS A 325 -3.43 -18.70 24.20
N SER A 326 -2.19 -18.45 23.75
CA SER A 326 -1.36 -19.47 23.10
C SER A 326 -0.89 -20.55 24.07
N GLU A 327 -0.50 -20.19 25.30
CA GLU A 327 -0.16 -21.20 26.34
C GLU A 327 -1.38 -22.04 26.75
N ARG A 328 -2.58 -21.45 26.81
CA ARG A 328 -3.80 -22.18 27.15
C ARG A 328 -4.21 -23.18 26.04
N CYS A 329 -4.07 -22.81 24.76
CA CYS A 329 -4.30 -23.73 23.64
C CYS A 329 -3.27 -24.86 23.57
N SER A 330 -2.00 -24.61 23.94
CA SER A 330 -0.98 -25.66 24.00
C SER A 330 -1.24 -26.64 25.17
N ASN A 331 -1.71 -26.15 26.32
CA ASN A 331 -2.03 -27.02 27.45
C ASN A 331 -3.32 -27.85 27.21
N GLU A 332 -4.36 -27.28 26.59
CA GLU A 332 -5.57 -28.04 26.21
C GLU A 332 -5.29 -29.14 25.17
N GLN A 333 -4.31 -28.93 24.27
CA GLN A 333 -3.89 -29.96 23.31
C GLN A 333 -3.03 -31.08 23.93
N VAL A 334 -2.36 -30.82 25.05
CA VAL A 334 -1.63 -31.85 25.80
C VAL A 334 -2.60 -32.68 26.63
N GLU A 335 -3.56 -32.06 27.33
CA GLU A 335 -4.59 -32.79 28.09
C GLU A 335 -5.50 -33.65 27.19
N ALA A 336 -5.83 -33.18 25.98
CA ALA A 336 -6.61 -33.98 25.02
C ALA A 336 -5.86 -35.22 24.52
N LYS A 337 -4.51 -35.15 24.40
CA LYS A 337 -3.69 -36.29 23.98
C LYS A 337 -3.50 -37.32 25.08
N ASP A 338 -3.37 -36.89 26.34
CA ASP A 338 -3.26 -37.80 27.48
C ASP A 338 -4.57 -38.56 27.70
N GLY A 339 -5.72 -37.92 27.48
CA GLY A 339 -7.04 -38.57 27.53
C GLY A 339 -7.27 -39.63 26.45
N GLU A 340 -6.77 -39.42 25.21
CA GLU A 340 -6.90 -40.41 24.14
C GLU A 340 -6.00 -41.64 24.36
N GLU A 341 -4.81 -41.47 24.95
CA GLU A 341 -3.91 -42.58 25.27
C GLU A 341 -4.46 -43.49 26.37
N GLU A 342 -5.18 -42.94 27.35
CA GLU A 342 -5.78 -43.71 28.44
C GLU A 342 -6.94 -44.58 27.93
N VAL A 343 -7.78 -44.03 27.05
CA VAL A 343 -8.90 -44.76 26.41
C VAL A 343 -8.40 -45.88 25.50
N GLU A 344 -7.27 -45.69 24.80
CA GLU A 344 -6.68 -46.74 23.96
C GLU A 344 -6.05 -47.87 24.79
N LYS A 345 -5.40 -47.54 25.92
CA LYS A 345 -4.86 -48.55 26.86
C LYS A 345 -5.96 -49.38 27.51
N GLU A 346 -7.11 -48.78 27.85
CA GLU A 346 -8.24 -49.52 28.43
C GLU A 346 -8.94 -50.43 27.40
N LYS A 347 -9.07 -49.99 26.14
CA LYS A 347 -9.56 -50.84 25.05
C LYS A 347 -8.64 -52.04 24.78
N LYS A 348 -7.32 -51.87 24.92
CA LYS A 348 -6.36 -52.98 24.77
C LYS A 348 -6.44 -53.98 25.93
N ARG A 349 -6.66 -53.54 27.17
CA ARG A 349 -6.87 -54.45 28.31
C ARG A 349 -8.12 -55.32 28.15
N LYS A 350 -9.25 -54.72 27.75
CA LYS A 350 -10.52 -55.45 27.55
C LYS A 350 -10.49 -56.45 26.38
N LYS A 351 -9.49 -56.37 25.49
CA LYS A 351 -9.33 -57.28 24.35
C LYS A 351 -8.46 -58.51 24.67
N VAL A 352 -7.79 -58.53 25.82
CA VAL A 352 -6.95 -59.65 26.27
C VAL A 352 -7.71 -60.57 27.25
N GLU A 353 -8.83 -60.10 27.81
CA GLU A 353 -9.67 -60.85 28.75
C GLU A 353 -10.88 -61.57 28.11
N ASN A 354 -11.01 -61.54 26.78
CA ASN A 354 -12.08 -62.24 26.03
C ASN A 354 -11.53 -63.32 25.10
#